data_AF-A0A8S0SPQ8-F1
#
_entry.id   AF-A0A8S0SPQ8-F1
#
_cell.length_a   1.000
_cell.length_b   1.000
_cell.length_c   1.000
_cell.angle_alpha   90.00
_cell.angle_beta   90.00
_cell.angle_gamma   90.00
#
_symmetry.space_group_name_H-M   'P 1'
#
loop_
_entity.id
_entity.type
_entity.pdbx_description
1 polymer ?
#
loop_
_entity_poly.entity_id
_entity_poly.type
_entity_poly.pdbx_seq_one_letter_code
_entity_poly.pdbx_strand_id
1 'polypeptide(L)'
;MDAKVKSMIKLIDEDADSFAKRAEMYYKKRLELMKLVEKFYQAYCTLAERYDHATGELRHAHRAIAEAFPDWVPYELVEDSPSKSVGLDIEPHTPEIKRSLHALVDLRDLCKDALEDGPHLGESERGIRNMGSKKFHEIFLGKEPDAKNPMSVEGRNLKEMVLSESTRAGKAENEVRGLKKVLVDMQDLERTITMAEDEARSLKSLAECSETEVSKLRKALAKLNEEKEAIAFLYNHSPDSTKFALTIQRRPEGSGTGAQKWAANAKDLEICEHGLEEEIRQVKDENHTLSEMKLCSNVSMENMRTEILSLRAMKERLEQEGLVEQVEAAGLNPSCIGTSIKSCQDENLRLRQMCELESNEKEVLLKKLENMEELLKKKAAAKSTLSHTNGELERSCEKLCHCKNLPSFSMEKSLP
;
A
#
# COMPACT_ATOMS: atom_id res chain seq x y z
N MET A 1 22.54 -12.11 16.59
CA MET A 1 23.30 -11.67 17.78
C MET A 1 23.49 -12.83 18.76
N ASP A 2 22.38 -13.44 19.20
CA ASP A 2 22.35 -14.57 20.14
C ASP A 2 23.25 -15.77 19.77
N ALA A 3 23.23 -16.21 18.51
CA ALA A 3 24.09 -17.32 18.05
C ALA A 3 25.59 -17.06 18.26
N LYS A 4 26.04 -15.82 18.02
CA LYS A 4 27.44 -15.43 18.20
C LYS A 4 27.81 -15.30 19.69
N VAL A 5 26.88 -14.88 20.55
CA VAL A 5 27.07 -14.84 22.01
C VAL A 5 27.17 -16.27 22.57
N LYS A 6 26.33 -17.18 22.10
CA LYS A 6 26.41 -18.61 22.43
C LYS A 6 27.75 -19.22 22.01
N SER A 7 28.30 -18.85 20.85
CA SER A 7 29.65 -19.27 20.43
C SER A 7 30.75 -18.72 21.35
N MET A 8 30.65 -17.48 21.82
CA MET A 8 31.61 -16.90 22.78
C MET A 8 31.58 -17.62 24.12
N ILE A 9 30.39 -17.98 24.61
CA ILE A 9 30.22 -18.72 25.87
C ILE A 9 30.82 -20.13 25.74
N LYS A 10 30.52 -20.85 24.65
CA LYS A 10 31.10 -22.18 24.38
C LYS A 10 32.62 -22.17 24.34
N LEU A 11 33.23 -21.12 23.80
CA LEU A 11 34.69 -20.96 23.75
C LEU A 11 35.34 -20.92 25.15
N ILE A 12 34.58 -20.58 26.19
CA ILE A 12 35.05 -20.46 27.58
C ILE A 12 34.60 -21.67 28.42
N ASP A 13 33.44 -22.26 28.12
CA ASP A 13 32.81 -23.31 28.94
C ASP A 13 32.99 -24.75 28.42
N GLU A 14 33.60 -24.99 27.25
CA GLU A 14 33.82 -26.35 26.72
C GLU A 14 34.70 -27.20 27.66
N ASP A 15 34.09 -28.23 28.27
CA ASP A 15 34.66 -29.31 29.10
C ASP A 15 35.39 -28.91 30.41
N ALA A 16 34.96 -27.84 31.06
CA ALA A 16 35.55 -27.37 32.32
C ALA A 16 34.80 -27.84 33.58
N ASP A 17 34.94 -29.12 33.92
CA ASP A 17 34.35 -29.75 35.12
C ASP A 17 34.96 -29.23 36.46
N SER A 18 36.04 -28.44 36.40
CA SER A 18 36.65 -27.79 37.56
C SER A 18 37.02 -26.32 37.28
N PHE A 19 37.00 -25.50 38.34
CA PHE A 19 37.33 -24.07 38.27
C PHE A 19 38.73 -23.81 37.68
N ALA A 20 39.72 -24.63 38.07
CA ALA A 20 41.09 -24.51 37.56
C ALA A 20 41.17 -24.75 36.04
N LYS A 21 40.44 -25.74 35.52
CA LYS A 21 40.39 -26.06 34.09
C LYS A 21 39.68 -24.97 33.29
N ARG A 22 38.62 -24.35 33.85
CA ARG A 22 37.93 -23.20 33.26
C ARG A 22 38.85 -21.98 33.13
N ALA A 23 39.60 -21.68 34.20
CA ALA A 23 40.56 -20.59 34.20
C ALA A 23 41.67 -20.81 33.17
N GLU A 24 42.21 -22.02 33.08
CA GLU A 24 43.23 -22.38 32.09
C GLU A 24 42.73 -22.22 30.64
N MET A 25 41.51 -22.72 30.34
CA MET A 25 40.90 -22.60 29.02
C MET A 25 40.62 -21.14 28.64
N TYR A 26 40.14 -20.33 29.59
CA TYR A 26 39.98 -18.89 29.40
C TYR A 26 41.28 -18.22 28.96
N TYR A 27 42.40 -18.46 29.65
CA TYR A 27 43.68 -17.84 29.29
C TYR A 27 44.21 -18.30 27.93
N LYS A 28 44.00 -19.56 27.55
CA LYS A 28 44.35 -20.08 26.21
C LYS A 28 43.50 -19.45 25.11
N LYS A 29 42.21 -19.23 25.35
CA LYS A 29 41.25 -18.70 24.38
C LYS A 29 41.02 -17.19 24.45
N ARG A 30 41.72 -16.50 25.36
CA ARG A 30 41.55 -15.06 25.63
C ARG A 30 41.66 -14.18 24.40
N LEU A 31 42.62 -14.46 23.50
CA LEU A 31 42.81 -13.67 22.28
C LEU A 31 41.71 -13.93 21.23
N GLU A 32 41.21 -15.16 21.14
CA GLU A 32 40.09 -15.51 20.25
C GLU A 32 38.78 -14.87 20.73
N LEU A 33 38.55 -14.91 22.05
CA LEU A 33 37.41 -14.25 22.68
C LEU A 33 37.47 -12.73 22.48
N MET A 34 38.63 -12.10 22.70
CA MET A 34 38.82 -10.67 22.50
C MET A 34 38.50 -10.23 21.06
N LYS A 35 38.98 -10.98 20.06
CA LYS A 35 38.68 -10.69 18.64
C LYS A 35 37.19 -10.79 18.33
N LEU A 36 36.46 -11.69 19.00
CA LEU A 36 35.02 -11.83 18.79
C LEU A 36 34.26 -10.68 19.45
N VAL A 37 34.63 -10.29 20.68
CA VAL A 37 34.10 -9.09 21.38
C VAL A 37 34.31 -7.84 20.53
N GLU A 38 35.50 -7.64 19.98
CA GLU A 38 35.84 -6.48 19.16
C GLU A 38 34.98 -6.40 17.90
N LYS A 39 34.78 -7.53 17.20
CA LYS A 39 33.87 -7.60 16.04
C LYS A 39 32.42 -7.32 16.42
N PHE A 40 32.00 -7.71 17.61
CA PHE A 40 30.66 -7.39 18.12
C PHE A 40 30.50 -5.90 18.39
N TYR A 41 31.48 -5.30 19.05
CA TYR A 41 31.50 -3.88 19.35
C TYR A 41 31.51 -3.04 18.07
N GLN A 42 32.37 -3.38 17.10
CA GLN A 42 32.39 -2.74 15.79
C GLN A 42 31.04 -2.83 15.07
N ALA A 43 30.41 -4.01 15.07
CA ALA A 43 29.10 -4.19 14.45
C ALA A 43 28.01 -3.34 15.13
N TYR A 44 28.09 -3.16 16.46
CA TYR A 44 27.18 -2.29 17.19
C TYR A 44 27.42 -0.81 16.87
N CYS A 45 28.68 -0.36 16.82
CA CYS A 45 29.03 1.01 16.43
C CYS A 45 28.54 1.34 15.02
N THR A 46 28.80 0.46 14.03
CA THR A 46 28.31 0.66 12.66
C THR A 46 26.77 0.68 12.60
N LEU A 47 26.09 -0.08 13.45
CA LEU A 47 24.62 -0.04 13.54
C LEU A 47 24.14 1.30 14.12
N ALA A 48 24.78 1.79 15.18
CA ALA A 48 24.47 3.08 15.80
C ALA A 48 24.69 4.24 14.81
N GLU A 49 25.80 4.25 14.08
CA GLU A 49 26.09 5.26 13.05
C GLU A 49 25.01 5.29 11.96
N ARG A 50 24.55 4.11 11.51
CA ARG A 50 23.45 4.02 10.53
C ARG A 50 22.13 4.53 11.09
N TYR A 51 21.87 4.30 12.38
CA TYR A 51 20.67 4.82 13.04
C TYR A 51 20.72 6.35 13.18
N ASP A 52 21.86 6.90 13.56
CA ASP A 52 22.08 8.34 13.63
C ASP A 52 21.93 9.00 12.26
N HIS A 53 22.46 8.36 11.21
CA HIS A 53 22.27 8.80 9.83
C HIS A 53 20.80 8.76 9.40
N ALA A 54 20.12 7.63 9.56
CA ALA A 54 18.71 7.48 9.18
C ALA A 54 17.79 8.46 9.93
N THR A 55 18.02 8.64 11.24
CA THR A 55 17.24 9.62 12.02
C THR A 55 17.63 11.06 11.67
N GLY A 56 18.88 11.31 11.28
CA GLY A 56 19.34 12.59 10.75
C GLY A 56 18.63 12.95 9.44
N GLU A 57 18.58 12.02 8.50
CA GLU A 57 17.87 12.17 7.21
C GLU A 57 16.36 12.35 7.40
N LEU A 58 15.74 11.57 8.30
CA LEU A 58 14.32 11.73 8.63
C LEU A 58 14.02 13.12 9.20
N ARG A 59 14.86 13.61 10.13
CA ARG A 59 14.72 14.98 10.66
C ARG A 59 14.95 16.03 9.57
N HIS A 60 15.87 15.79 8.64
CA HIS A 60 16.10 16.68 7.50
C HIS A 60 14.87 16.72 6.59
N ALA A 61 14.27 15.57 6.27
CA ALA A 61 13.06 15.48 5.47
C ALA A 61 11.88 16.20 6.13
N HIS A 62 11.66 15.98 7.44
CA HIS A 62 10.63 16.71 8.18
C HIS A 62 10.85 18.23 8.18
N ARG A 63 12.10 18.69 8.30
CA ARG A 63 12.44 20.12 8.20
C ARG A 63 12.16 20.66 6.80
N ALA A 64 12.56 19.93 5.76
CA ALA A 64 12.32 20.32 4.37
C ALA A 64 10.83 20.40 4.04
N ILE A 65 10.01 19.48 4.55
CA ILE A 65 8.55 19.51 4.40
C ILE A 65 7.95 20.72 5.11
N ALA A 66 8.36 20.98 6.36
CA ALA A 66 7.89 22.14 7.12
C ALA A 66 8.29 23.49 6.48
N GLU A 67 9.46 23.57 5.87
CA GLU A 67 9.92 24.76 5.14
C GLU A 67 9.21 24.93 3.78
N ALA A 68 8.93 23.83 3.07
CA ALA A 68 8.22 23.86 1.79
C ALA A 68 6.72 24.16 1.95
N PHE A 69 6.13 23.83 3.09
CA PHE A 69 4.70 24.01 3.37
C PHE A 69 4.47 24.59 4.78
N PRO A 70 4.63 25.91 4.97
CA PRO A 70 4.52 26.58 6.29
C PRO A 70 3.15 26.44 6.96
N ASP A 71 2.09 26.20 6.16
CA ASP A 71 0.71 26.11 6.64
C ASP A 71 0.31 24.68 7.10
N TRP A 72 1.17 23.67 6.87
CA TRP A 72 0.94 22.30 7.33
C TRP A 72 1.39 22.16 8.78
N VAL A 73 0.47 22.36 9.72
CA VAL A 73 0.67 22.02 11.14
C VAL A 73 0.68 20.50 11.27
N PRO A 74 1.75 19.86 11.80
CA PRO A 74 1.73 18.44 12.10
C PRO A 74 0.57 18.13 13.05
N TYR A 75 -0.30 17.23 12.64
CA TYR A 75 -1.38 16.71 13.47
C TYR A 75 -0.75 16.03 14.70
N GLU A 76 -0.76 16.71 15.85
CA GLU A 76 -0.57 16.05 17.13
C GLU A 76 -1.62 14.95 17.23
N LEU A 77 -1.18 13.71 17.39
CA LEU A 77 -2.06 12.62 17.82
C LEU A 77 -2.56 12.97 19.22
N VAL A 78 -3.69 13.66 19.28
CA VAL A 78 -4.57 13.69 20.45
C VAL A 78 -5.07 12.26 20.63
N GLU A 79 -4.39 11.53 21.50
CA GLU A 79 -4.84 10.27 22.10
C GLU A 79 -5.97 10.57 23.09
N ASP A 80 -7.20 10.63 22.57
CA ASP A 80 -8.43 10.57 23.36
C ASP A 80 -8.93 9.12 23.38
N SER A 81 -8.67 8.37 24.46
CA SER A 81 -9.72 7.67 25.21
C SER A 81 -9.21 6.78 26.36
N PRO A 82 -10.01 6.64 27.44
CA PRO A 82 -9.55 6.16 28.73
C PRO A 82 -9.81 4.66 28.91
N SER A 83 -8.80 3.89 29.31
CA SER A 83 -9.03 2.59 29.95
C SER A 83 -7.95 2.32 30.98
N LYS A 84 -8.34 2.65 32.20
CA LYS A 84 -7.71 2.32 33.47
C LYS A 84 -7.91 0.82 33.73
N SER A 85 -6.85 0.03 33.80
CA SER A 85 -6.82 -1.10 34.73
C SER A 85 -5.43 -1.21 35.37
N VAL A 86 -5.50 -1.30 36.70
CA VAL A 86 -4.42 -1.25 37.67
C VAL A 86 -4.09 -2.68 38.07
N GLY A 87 -2.80 -3.01 38.24
CA GLY A 87 -2.40 -3.98 39.26
C GLY A 87 -1.14 -4.81 39.02
N LEU A 88 0.01 -4.26 39.48
CA LEU A 88 1.19 -4.91 40.10
C LEU A 88 1.92 -6.04 39.33
N ASP A 89 3.25 -6.17 39.33
CA ASP A 89 4.41 -5.38 39.78
C ASP A 89 5.64 -6.16 39.26
N ILE A 90 6.84 -5.54 39.34
CA ILE A 90 8.18 -6.06 39.03
C ILE A 90 8.80 -5.54 37.72
N GLU A 91 9.52 -4.45 37.95
CA GLU A 91 10.48 -3.73 37.12
C GLU A 91 11.86 -4.44 37.07
N PRO A 92 12.66 -4.23 36.01
CA PRO A 92 13.78 -3.29 36.14
C PRO A 92 13.80 -2.23 35.02
N HIS A 93 13.96 -0.98 35.45
CA HIS A 93 13.89 0.25 34.69
C HIS A 93 14.78 0.27 33.43
N THR A 94 14.22 0.76 32.33
CA THR A 94 14.98 1.47 31.29
C THR A 94 14.36 2.87 31.16
N PRO A 95 15.12 3.98 31.26
CA PRO A 95 14.52 5.31 31.27
C PRO A 95 13.98 5.65 29.88
N GLU A 96 12.65 5.64 29.76
CA GLU A 96 11.95 6.22 28.61
C GLU A 96 12.24 7.71 28.54
N ILE A 97 13.03 8.09 27.55
CA ILE A 97 13.24 9.48 27.18
C ILE A 97 12.01 9.91 26.38
N LYS A 98 10.95 10.28 27.09
CA LYS A 98 9.99 11.27 26.59
C LYS A 98 10.70 12.63 26.61
N ARG A 99 11.46 12.94 25.56
CA ARG A 99 11.98 14.30 25.36
C ARG A 99 11.21 14.99 24.25
N SER A 100 10.37 15.89 24.73
CA SER A 100 9.80 17.04 24.06
C SER A 100 10.68 17.55 22.91
N LEU A 101 10.10 17.59 21.72
CA LEU A 101 10.70 18.08 20.47
C LEU A 101 11.07 19.59 20.48
N HIS A 102 10.89 20.27 21.61
CA HIS A 102 11.06 21.72 21.70
C HIS A 102 12.42 22.18 22.27
N ALA A 103 13.26 21.28 22.78
CA ALA A 103 14.48 21.64 23.52
C ALA A 103 15.82 21.39 22.77
N LEU A 104 15.80 21.00 21.49
CA LEU A 104 17.01 20.68 20.70
C LEU A 104 17.36 21.73 19.64
N VAL A 105 16.63 22.85 19.61
CA VAL A 105 16.89 23.96 18.69
C VAL A 105 18.16 24.75 19.08
N ASP A 106 18.63 24.66 20.33
CA ASP A 106 19.67 25.55 20.87
C ASP A 106 21.12 25.00 20.95
N LEU A 107 21.41 23.78 20.49
CA LEU A 107 22.81 23.28 20.49
C LEU A 107 23.58 23.56 19.19
N ARG A 108 22.96 24.23 18.21
CA ARG A 108 23.60 24.52 16.91
C ARG A 108 24.55 25.73 16.95
N ASP A 109 24.54 26.53 18.02
CA ASP A 109 25.32 27.78 18.10
C ASP A 109 26.67 27.67 18.83
N LEU A 110 27.10 26.48 19.27
CA LEU A 110 28.40 26.32 19.97
C LEU A 110 29.53 25.63 19.17
N CYS A 111 29.31 25.21 17.93
CA CYS A 111 30.32 24.45 17.15
C CYS A 111 30.74 25.12 15.83
N LYS A 112 30.85 26.46 15.81
CA LYS A 112 31.37 27.19 14.63
C LYS A 112 32.78 27.78 14.79
N ASP A 113 33.36 27.75 16.00
CA ASP A 113 34.71 28.27 16.21
C ASP A 113 35.68 27.11 16.46
N ALA A 114 36.73 27.06 15.64
CA ALA A 114 37.85 26.11 15.63
C ALA A 114 37.65 24.80 14.85
N LEU A 115 37.99 24.81 13.55
CA LEU A 115 39.20 24.12 13.06
C LEU A 115 39.39 24.40 11.55
N GLU A 116 40.07 25.51 11.22
CA GLU A 116 40.90 25.57 10.02
C GLU A 116 42.26 24.95 10.35
N ASP A 117 42.66 23.89 9.65
CA ASP A 117 43.95 23.73 8.94
C ASP A 117 44.10 22.28 8.44
N GLY A 118 44.56 22.12 7.18
CA GLY A 118 44.84 20.82 6.53
C GLY A 118 46.15 20.13 7.02
N PRO A 119 46.73 19.12 6.31
CA PRO A 119 46.60 18.85 4.87
C PRO A 119 46.56 17.36 4.38
N HIS A 120 45.99 17.21 3.18
CA HIS A 120 46.37 16.37 2.02
C HIS A 120 47.35 15.16 2.18
N LEU A 121 46.90 13.96 1.76
CA LEU A 121 47.67 12.88 1.08
C LEU A 121 46.64 11.82 0.63
N GLY A 122 46.36 11.54 -0.64
CA GLY A 122 47.26 11.07 -1.70
C GLY A 122 46.85 9.65 -2.11
N GLU A 123 46.17 9.51 -3.24
CA GLU A 123 45.78 8.23 -3.86
C GLU A 123 47.01 7.33 -4.14
N SER A 124 46.90 6.02 -3.92
CA SER A 124 47.77 5.04 -4.58
C SER A 124 47.11 3.66 -4.64
N GLU A 125 46.59 3.32 -5.82
CA GLU A 125 46.56 1.93 -6.28
C GLU A 125 47.99 1.36 -6.30
N ARG A 126 48.17 0.15 -5.78
CA ARG A 126 49.18 -0.81 -6.27
C ARG A 126 48.86 -2.21 -5.78
N GLY A 127 48.63 -3.11 -6.73
CA GLY A 127 48.34 -4.51 -6.49
C GLY A 127 49.47 -5.28 -5.80
N ILE A 128 49.08 -6.37 -5.13
CA ILE A 128 50.01 -7.44 -4.75
C ILE A 128 49.56 -8.71 -5.43
N ARG A 129 50.45 -9.15 -6.32
CA ARG A 129 50.42 -10.33 -7.16
C ARG A 129 50.31 -11.61 -6.32
N ASN A 130 49.52 -12.52 -6.88
CA ASN A 130 49.46 -13.93 -6.58
C ASN A 130 50.86 -14.57 -6.55
N MET A 131 51.33 -15.03 -5.38
CA MET A 131 52.50 -15.89 -5.23
C MET A 131 52.29 -16.86 -4.07
N GLY A 132 52.25 -18.17 -4.36
CA GLY A 132 52.73 -19.18 -3.40
C GLY A 132 51.79 -20.27 -2.87
N SER A 133 50.75 -20.69 -3.60
CA SER A 133 49.90 -21.84 -3.21
C SER A 133 50.63 -23.21 -3.17
N LYS A 134 51.94 -23.26 -3.46
CA LYS A 134 52.72 -24.52 -3.50
C LYS A 134 53.49 -24.85 -2.21
N LYS A 135 53.62 -23.93 -1.26
CA LYS A 135 54.34 -24.21 0.02
C LYS A 135 53.42 -24.67 1.15
N PHE A 136 52.10 -24.62 0.96
CA PHE A 136 51.12 -25.11 1.94
C PHE A 136 50.83 -26.62 1.84
N HIS A 137 51.25 -27.28 0.76
CA HIS A 137 50.93 -28.70 0.55
C HIS A 137 51.91 -29.68 1.22
N GLU A 138 53.09 -29.23 1.66
CA GLU A 138 54.16 -30.12 2.15
C GLU A 138 54.21 -30.26 3.68
N ILE A 139 53.48 -29.42 4.44
CA ILE A 139 53.48 -29.46 5.91
C ILE A 139 52.34 -30.33 6.47
N PHE A 140 51.30 -30.62 5.66
CA PHE A 140 50.05 -31.20 6.17
C PHE A 140 49.88 -32.73 5.99
N LEU A 141 50.82 -33.43 5.36
CA LEU A 141 50.72 -34.89 5.13
C LEU A 141 51.86 -35.65 5.81
N GLY A 142 51.85 -35.63 7.14
CA GLY A 142 52.54 -36.63 7.97
C GLY A 142 51.63 -37.84 8.20
N LYS A 143 51.96 -38.95 7.52
CA LYS A 143 51.55 -40.36 7.70
C LYS A 143 50.45 -40.65 8.75
N GLU A 144 49.29 -41.14 8.29
CA GLU A 144 48.34 -41.91 9.10
C GLU A 144 48.96 -43.24 9.57
N PRO A 145 48.62 -43.72 10.78
CA PRO A 145 48.40 -45.13 11.00
C PRO A 145 46.89 -45.44 11.08
N ASP A 146 46.54 -46.56 10.47
CA ASP A 146 45.24 -47.22 10.51
C ASP A 146 44.62 -47.21 11.93
N ALA A 147 43.56 -46.44 12.10
CA ALA A 147 42.57 -46.67 13.14
C ALA A 147 41.22 -46.10 12.67
N LYS A 148 40.19 -46.95 12.66
CA LYS A 148 38.79 -46.59 12.44
C LYS A 148 38.39 -45.51 13.47
N ASN A 149 38.40 -44.23 13.09
CA ASN A 149 38.21 -43.11 14.00
C ASN A 149 37.00 -42.24 13.58
N PRO A 150 36.02 -41.95 14.46
CA PRO A 150 34.87 -41.08 14.16
C PRO A 150 35.25 -39.63 13.77
N MET A 151 36.45 -39.18 14.11
CA MET A 151 37.00 -37.84 13.80
C MET A 151 37.16 -37.51 12.28
N SER A 152 37.21 -38.51 11.40
CA SER A 152 37.30 -38.31 9.94
C SER A 152 35.92 -38.03 9.29
N VAL A 153 34.84 -38.36 9.99
CA VAL A 153 33.47 -38.10 9.53
C VAL A 153 33.07 -36.66 9.86
N GLU A 154 33.35 -36.18 11.07
CA GLU A 154 33.12 -34.76 11.45
C GLU A 154 33.85 -33.78 10.51
N GLY A 155 35.11 -34.04 10.18
CA GLY A 155 35.89 -33.18 9.28
C GLY A 155 35.37 -33.17 7.83
N ARG A 156 34.82 -34.30 7.36
CA ARG A 156 34.13 -34.39 6.06
C ARG A 156 32.79 -33.67 6.07
N ASN A 157 32.01 -33.81 7.15
CA ASN A 157 30.73 -33.12 7.33
C ASN A 157 30.89 -31.60 7.43
N LEU A 158 31.91 -31.12 8.15
CA LEU A 158 32.24 -29.68 8.23
C LEU A 158 32.65 -29.12 6.87
N LYS A 159 33.44 -29.87 6.09
CA LYS A 159 33.83 -29.46 4.74
C LYS A 159 32.63 -29.35 3.81
N GLU A 160 31.70 -30.29 3.89
CA GLU A 160 30.45 -30.27 3.13
C GLU A 160 29.53 -29.11 3.55
N MET A 161 29.42 -28.83 4.86
CA MET A 161 28.66 -27.70 5.40
C MET A 161 29.26 -26.35 5.02
N VAL A 162 30.58 -26.21 4.99
CA VAL A 162 31.25 -24.96 4.56
C VAL A 162 31.06 -24.72 3.05
N LEU A 163 31.09 -25.78 2.24
CA LEU A 163 30.83 -25.66 0.80
C LEU A 163 29.35 -25.32 0.52
N SER A 164 28.41 -25.95 1.23
CA SER A 164 26.99 -25.62 1.10
C SER A 164 26.68 -24.19 1.58
N GLU A 165 27.32 -23.73 2.65
CA GLU A 165 27.18 -22.35 3.13
C GLU A 165 27.82 -21.33 2.16
N SER A 166 28.97 -21.65 1.57
CA SER A 166 29.60 -20.81 0.55
C SER A 166 28.75 -20.68 -0.71
N THR A 167 28.10 -21.76 -1.16
CA THR A 167 27.19 -21.70 -2.30
C THR A 167 25.92 -20.90 -1.98
N ARG A 168 25.40 -21.02 -0.75
CA ARG A 168 24.28 -20.21 -0.26
C ARG A 168 24.63 -18.73 -0.19
N ALA A 169 25.80 -18.39 0.35
CA ALA A 169 26.30 -17.02 0.42
C ALA A 169 26.44 -16.41 -0.98
N GLY A 170 26.98 -17.14 -1.95
CA GLY A 170 27.09 -16.68 -3.34
C GLY A 170 25.73 -16.40 -4.00
N LYS A 171 24.70 -17.21 -3.71
CA LYS A 171 23.33 -16.93 -4.17
C LYS A 171 22.77 -15.66 -3.56
N ALA A 172 22.91 -15.50 -2.24
CA ALA A 172 22.46 -14.29 -1.53
C ALA A 172 23.18 -13.02 -2.01
N GLU A 173 24.47 -13.09 -2.32
CA GLU A 173 25.23 -11.96 -2.89
C GLU A 173 24.72 -11.56 -4.29
N ASN A 174 24.34 -12.54 -5.11
CA ASN A 174 23.76 -12.30 -6.42
C ASN A 174 22.38 -11.62 -6.31
N GLU A 175 21.53 -12.08 -5.38
CA GLU A 175 20.22 -11.47 -5.10
C GLU A 175 20.37 -10.03 -4.59
N VAL A 176 21.28 -9.78 -3.64
CA VAL A 176 21.56 -8.42 -3.14
C VAL A 176 22.05 -7.50 -4.25
N ARG A 177 22.87 -8.00 -5.18
CA ARG A 177 23.30 -7.23 -6.34
C ARG A 177 22.14 -6.94 -7.29
N GLY A 178 21.21 -7.88 -7.48
CA GLY A 178 19.98 -7.67 -8.23
C GLY A 178 19.10 -6.57 -7.60
N LEU A 179 18.87 -6.66 -6.28
CA LEU A 179 18.09 -5.67 -5.53
C LEU A 179 18.73 -4.28 -5.57
N LYS A 180 20.07 -4.18 -5.50
CA LYS A 180 20.78 -2.90 -5.66
C LYS A 180 20.55 -2.27 -7.03
N LYS A 181 20.47 -3.06 -8.09
CA LYS A 181 20.19 -2.55 -9.45
C LYS A 181 18.77 -1.99 -9.52
N VAL A 182 17.78 -2.76 -9.06
CA VAL A 182 16.37 -2.33 -9.03
C VAL A 182 16.19 -1.05 -8.20
N LEU A 183 16.94 -0.89 -7.11
CA LEU A 183 16.89 0.31 -6.29
C LEU A 183 17.36 1.57 -7.06
N VAL A 184 18.43 1.45 -7.85
CA VAL A 184 18.91 2.57 -8.69
C VAL A 184 17.88 2.91 -9.76
N ASP A 185 17.33 1.89 -10.44
CA ASP A 185 16.30 2.07 -11.46
C ASP A 185 15.02 2.73 -10.87
N MET A 186 14.64 2.36 -9.64
CA MET A 186 13.54 3.00 -8.91
C MET A 186 13.82 4.48 -8.61
N GLN A 187 15.04 4.83 -8.16
CA GLN A 187 15.39 6.23 -7.90
C GLN A 187 15.37 7.08 -9.17
N ASP A 188 15.79 6.53 -10.32
CA ASP A 188 15.71 7.24 -11.59
C ASP A 188 14.27 7.43 -12.06
N LEU A 189 13.41 6.44 -11.83
CA LEU A 189 11.98 6.55 -12.11
C LEU A 189 11.32 7.59 -11.21
N GLU A 190 11.64 7.63 -9.91
CA GLU A 190 11.17 8.66 -8.98
C GLU A 190 11.57 10.06 -9.43
N ARG A 191 12.82 10.28 -9.84
CA ARG A 191 13.28 11.56 -10.40
C ARG A 191 12.46 11.94 -11.64
N THR A 192 12.24 11.00 -12.54
CA THR A 192 11.45 11.24 -13.77
C THR A 192 10.01 11.61 -13.45
N ILE A 193 9.39 10.94 -12.47
CA ILE A 193 8.03 11.26 -11.99
C ILE A 193 7.99 12.68 -11.42
N THR A 194 8.94 13.06 -10.55
CA THR A 194 8.97 14.42 -9.98
C THR A 194 9.08 15.51 -11.05
N MET A 195 9.91 15.29 -12.08
CA MET A 195 10.01 16.22 -13.21
C MET A 195 8.70 16.34 -14.00
N ALA A 196 8.04 15.21 -14.28
CA ALA A 196 6.76 15.21 -14.98
C ALA A 196 5.63 15.87 -14.16
N GLU A 197 5.64 15.70 -12.83
CA GLU A 197 4.70 16.36 -11.92
C GLU A 197 4.88 17.89 -11.89
N ASP A 198 6.13 18.36 -11.88
CA ASP A 198 6.44 19.79 -11.95
C ASP A 198 6.04 20.40 -13.31
N GLU A 199 6.27 19.69 -14.41
CA GLU A 199 5.82 20.10 -15.75
C GLU A 199 4.29 20.17 -15.82
N ALA A 200 3.59 19.15 -15.31
CA ALA A 200 2.13 19.15 -15.25
C ALA A 200 1.59 20.31 -14.39
N ARG A 201 2.26 20.64 -13.27
CA ARG A 201 1.90 21.77 -12.42
C ARG A 201 2.07 23.11 -13.16
N SER A 202 3.16 23.27 -13.89
CA SER A 202 3.43 24.46 -14.73
C SER A 202 2.38 24.62 -15.84
N LEU A 203 2.09 23.55 -16.58
CA LEU A 203 1.08 23.56 -17.65
C LEU A 203 -0.32 23.85 -17.10
N LYS A 204 -0.65 23.36 -15.90
CA LYS A 204 -1.91 23.67 -15.22
C LYS A 204 -2.02 25.17 -14.91
N SER A 205 -1.01 25.77 -14.31
CA SER A 205 -0.99 27.21 -14.03
C SER A 205 -1.07 28.06 -15.30
N LEU A 206 -0.44 27.62 -16.40
CA LEU A 206 -0.55 28.27 -17.70
C LEU A 206 -1.98 28.18 -18.26
N ALA A 207 -2.62 27.02 -18.15
CA ALA A 207 -4.01 26.83 -18.59
C ALA A 207 -4.97 27.74 -17.81
N GLU A 208 -4.82 27.83 -16.48
CA GLU A 208 -5.61 28.72 -15.62
C GLU A 208 -5.45 30.20 -16.04
N CYS A 209 -4.22 30.64 -16.30
CA CYS A 209 -3.96 32.01 -16.78
C CYS A 209 -4.68 32.28 -18.10
N SER A 210 -4.56 31.35 -19.06
CA SER A 210 -5.22 31.46 -20.37
C SER A 210 -6.75 31.47 -20.26
N GLU A 211 -7.33 30.72 -19.32
CA GLU A 211 -8.77 30.69 -19.10
C GLU A 211 -9.30 32.01 -18.55
N THR A 212 -8.55 32.67 -17.66
CA THR A 212 -8.90 34.02 -17.19
C THR A 212 -8.87 35.05 -18.33
N GLU A 213 -7.93 34.93 -19.26
CA GLU A 213 -7.82 35.83 -20.40
C GLU A 213 -8.96 35.59 -21.41
N VAL A 214 -9.27 34.33 -21.73
CA VAL A 214 -10.44 33.97 -22.55
C VAL A 214 -11.74 34.48 -21.91
N SER A 215 -11.87 34.41 -20.58
CA SER A 215 -13.03 34.95 -19.86
C SER A 215 -13.14 36.47 -20.00
N LYS A 216 -12.02 37.21 -19.94
CA LYS A 216 -11.98 38.66 -20.18
C LYS A 216 -12.39 39.00 -21.61
N LEU A 217 -11.83 38.30 -22.60
CA LEU A 217 -12.15 38.51 -24.02
C LEU A 217 -13.62 38.21 -24.33
N ARG A 218 -14.18 37.13 -23.75
CA ARG A 218 -15.62 36.82 -23.87
C ARG A 218 -16.51 37.94 -23.32
N LYS A 219 -16.15 38.51 -22.17
CA LYS A 219 -16.89 39.65 -21.60
C LYS A 219 -16.80 40.90 -22.48
N ALA A 220 -15.64 41.17 -23.07
CA ALA A 220 -15.46 42.29 -23.99
C ALA A 220 -16.30 42.11 -25.27
N LEU A 221 -16.27 40.91 -25.86
CA LEU A 221 -17.10 40.57 -27.03
C LEU A 221 -18.60 40.70 -26.76
N ALA A 222 -19.07 40.27 -25.58
CA ALA A 222 -20.48 40.43 -25.20
C ALA A 222 -20.89 41.91 -25.14
N LYS A 223 -20.08 42.75 -24.50
CA LYS A 223 -20.34 44.21 -24.44
C LYS A 223 -20.38 44.85 -25.83
N LEU A 224 -19.42 44.52 -26.68
CA LEU A 224 -19.38 45.02 -28.05
C LEU A 224 -20.63 44.60 -28.84
N ASN A 225 -21.12 43.37 -28.61
CA ASN A 225 -22.35 42.89 -29.25
C ASN A 225 -23.59 43.63 -28.75
N GLU A 226 -23.69 43.89 -27.44
CA GLU A 226 -24.77 44.71 -26.87
C GLU A 226 -24.76 46.14 -27.45
N GLU A 227 -23.59 46.77 -27.55
CA GLU A 227 -23.43 48.09 -28.19
C GLU A 227 -23.82 48.05 -29.67
N LYS A 228 -23.40 47.01 -30.40
CA LYS A 228 -23.77 46.79 -31.81
C LYS A 228 -25.28 46.62 -31.96
N GLU A 229 -25.93 45.82 -31.12
CA GLU A 229 -27.39 45.63 -31.16
C GLU A 229 -28.15 46.89 -30.76
N ALA A 230 -27.65 47.66 -29.80
CA ALA A 230 -28.21 48.97 -29.44
C ALA A 230 -28.12 49.96 -30.60
N ILE A 231 -26.99 50.02 -31.31
CA ILE A 231 -26.82 50.84 -32.51
C ILE A 231 -27.76 50.37 -33.62
N ALA A 232 -27.85 49.07 -33.89
CA ALA A 232 -28.75 48.51 -34.90
C ALA A 232 -30.23 48.80 -34.58
N PHE A 233 -30.60 48.71 -33.30
CA PHE A 233 -31.95 49.04 -32.83
C PHE A 233 -32.28 50.52 -33.04
N LEU A 234 -31.37 51.42 -32.63
CA LEU A 234 -31.50 52.86 -32.83
C LEU A 234 -31.54 53.23 -34.32
N TYR A 235 -30.74 52.56 -35.15
CA TYR A 235 -30.74 52.77 -36.61
C TYR A 235 -32.08 52.38 -37.25
N ASN A 236 -32.67 51.27 -36.83
CA ASN A 236 -33.93 50.78 -37.39
C ASN A 236 -35.17 51.53 -36.87
N HIS A 237 -35.12 52.11 -35.67
CA HIS A 237 -36.24 52.83 -35.04
C HIS A 237 -36.10 54.35 -35.06
N SER A 238 -34.98 54.90 -35.55
CA SER A 238 -34.82 56.35 -35.68
C SER A 238 -35.73 56.88 -36.79
N PRO A 239 -36.70 57.78 -36.50
CA PRO A 239 -37.46 58.48 -37.54
C PRO A 239 -36.54 59.37 -38.40
N ASP A 240 -35.33 59.65 -37.91
CA ASP A 240 -34.28 60.32 -38.65
C ASP A 240 -33.45 59.37 -39.52
N SER A 241 -33.44 58.04 -39.34
CA SER A 241 -32.74 57.14 -40.28
C SER A 241 -33.47 57.07 -41.64
N THR A 242 -34.79 57.02 -41.61
CA THR A 242 -35.64 57.17 -42.82
C THR A 242 -35.57 58.59 -43.38
N LYS A 243 -35.51 59.63 -42.54
CA LYS A 243 -35.31 61.03 -42.95
C LYS A 243 -33.91 61.30 -43.48
N PHE A 244 -32.88 60.64 -42.96
CA PHE A 244 -31.47 60.75 -43.34
C PHE A 244 -31.25 59.99 -44.63
N ALA A 245 -31.82 58.79 -44.82
CA ALA A 245 -31.90 58.12 -46.13
C ALA A 245 -32.61 59.00 -47.18
N LEU A 246 -33.73 59.65 -46.82
CA LEU A 246 -34.41 60.65 -47.66
C LEU A 246 -33.59 61.93 -47.89
N THR A 247 -32.68 62.30 -46.98
CA THR A 247 -31.81 63.48 -47.07
C THR A 247 -30.51 63.18 -47.82
N ILE A 248 -29.96 61.96 -47.73
CA ILE A 248 -28.87 61.43 -48.57
C ILE A 248 -29.35 61.37 -50.03
N GLN A 249 -30.59 60.92 -50.25
CA GLN A 249 -31.19 60.88 -51.59
C GLN A 249 -31.52 62.27 -52.14
N ARG A 250 -31.61 63.28 -51.28
CA ARG A 250 -31.76 64.70 -51.64
C ARG A 250 -30.40 65.37 -51.71
N ARG A 251 -29.75 65.24 -52.88
CA ARG A 251 -28.48 65.91 -53.23
C ARG A 251 -28.52 67.39 -52.79
N PRO A 252 -27.53 67.92 -52.06
CA PRO A 252 -27.53 69.33 -51.69
C PRO A 252 -27.35 70.18 -52.95
N GLU A 253 -28.45 70.71 -53.49
CA GLU A 253 -28.44 71.73 -54.55
C GLU A 253 -28.08 73.08 -53.92
N GLY A 254 -26.78 73.34 -53.78
CA GLY A 254 -26.28 74.61 -53.24
C GLY A 254 -24.77 74.73 -53.44
N SER A 255 -24.34 75.80 -54.10
CA SER A 255 -22.93 76.11 -54.36
C SER A 255 -22.20 76.49 -53.06
N GLY A 256 -21.10 75.80 -52.76
CA GLY A 256 -20.07 76.29 -51.85
C GLY A 256 -19.63 75.29 -50.80
N THR A 257 -20.26 75.28 -49.63
CA THR A 257 -19.67 74.73 -48.40
C THR A 257 -20.31 73.44 -47.88
N GLY A 258 -21.62 73.26 -48.07
CA GLY A 258 -22.34 72.06 -47.61
C GLY A 258 -21.98 70.79 -48.38
N ALA A 259 -21.84 70.89 -49.71
CA ALA A 259 -21.45 69.78 -50.56
C ALA A 259 -20.01 69.31 -50.29
N GLN A 260 -19.08 70.22 -49.98
CA GLN A 260 -17.70 69.87 -49.61
C GLN A 260 -17.64 69.12 -48.27
N LYS A 261 -18.42 69.55 -47.28
CA LYS A 261 -18.47 68.88 -45.97
C LYS A 261 -19.07 67.47 -46.06
N TRP A 262 -20.09 67.30 -46.91
CA TRP A 262 -20.65 65.99 -47.24
C TRP A 262 -19.64 65.08 -47.96
N ALA A 263 -18.89 65.63 -48.93
CA ALA A 263 -17.85 64.87 -49.63
C ALA A 263 -16.69 64.45 -48.70
N ALA A 264 -16.35 65.28 -47.71
CA ALA A 264 -15.35 64.93 -46.70
C ALA A 264 -15.83 63.79 -45.79
N ASN A 265 -17.03 63.91 -45.22
CA ASN A 265 -17.60 62.84 -44.39
C ASN A 265 -17.77 61.52 -45.16
N ALA A 266 -18.12 61.57 -46.45
CA ALA A 266 -18.22 60.38 -47.28
C ALA A 266 -16.87 59.68 -47.43
N LYS A 267 -15.78 60.42 -47.63
CA LYS A 267 -14.42 59.87 -47.67
C LYS A 267 -13.98 59.30 -46.33
N ASP A 268 -14.26 60.00 -45.23
CA ASP A 268 -13.91 59.51 -43.90
C ASP A 268 -14.66 58.20 -43.57
N LEU A 269 -15.92 58.09 -44.02
CA LEU A 269 -16.71 56.87 -43.87
C LEU A 269 -16.17 55.71 -44.72
N GLU A 270 -15.76 55.98 -45.97
CA GLU A 270 -15.17 54.99 -46.89
C GLU A 270 -13.82 54.47 -46.38
N ILE A 271 -13.01 55.35 -45.75
CA ILE A 271 -11.77 54.96 -45.07
C ILE A 271 -12.07 54.08 -43.85
N CYS A 272 -13.10 54.43 -43.07
CA CYS A 272 -13.49 53.68 -41.88
C CYS A 272 -14.07 52.30 -42.24
N GLU A 273 -14.85 52.22 -43.32
CA GLU A 273 -15.39 50.96 -43.88
C GLU A 273 -14.26 50.03 -44.29
N HIS A 274 -13.30 50.54 -45.07
CA HIS A 274 -12.14 49.74 -45.48
C HIS A 274 -11.32 49.26 -44.27
N GLY A 275 -11.16 50.10 -43.23
CA GLY A 275 -10.49 49.71 -41.99
C GLY A 275 -11.18 48.54 -41.28
N LEU A 276 -12.52 48.58 -41.19
CA LEU A 276 -13.30 47.49 -40.59
C LEU A 276 -13.24 46.21 -41.44
N GLU A 277 -13.26 46.32 -42.77
CA GLU A 277 -13.09 45.16 -43.65
C GLU A 277 -11.73 44.48 -43.45
N GLU A 278 -10.68 45.28 -43.23
CA GLU A 278 -9.34 44.79 -42.96
C GLU A 278 -9.25 44.06 -41.62
N GLU A 279 -9.83 44.62 -40.55
CA GLU A 279 -9.90 43.98 -39.24
C GLU A 279 -10.68 42.66 -39.30
N ILE A 280 -11.81 42.62 -40.03
CA ILE A 280 -12.60 41.40 -40.23
C ILE A 280 -11.76 40.34 -40.95
N ARG A 281 -10.99 40.75 -41.98
CA ARG A 281 -10.10 39.85 -42.72
C ARG A 281 -9.02 39.28 -41.81
N GLN A 282 -8.37 40.12 -41.00
CA GLN A 282 -7.34 39.71 -40.06
C GLN A 282 -7.87 38.71 -39.03
N VAL A 283 -9.01 38.99 -38.39
CA VAL A 283 -9.63 38.07 -37.40
C VAL A 283 -9.99 36.72 -38.03
N LYS A 284 -10.35 36.72 -39.32
CA LYS A 284 -10.65 35.48 -40.05
C LYS A 284 -9.39 34.64 -40.29
N ASP A 285 -8.29 35.28 -40.66
CA ASP A 285 -7.00 34.62 -40.86
C ASP A 285 -6.45 34.08 -39.52
N GLU A 286 -6.52 34.87 -38.44
CA GLU A 286 -6.12 34.44 -37.10
C GLU A 286 -6.96 33.25 -36.59
N ASN A 287 -8.28 33.26 -36.82
CA ASN A 287 -9.14 32.12 -36.50
C ASN A 287 -8.78 30.87 -37.31
N HIS A 288 -8.38 31.04 -38.57
CA HIS A 288 -7.94 29.93 -39.40
C HIS A 288 -6.65 29.32 -38.85
N THR A 289 -5.65 30.14 -38.54
CA THR A 289 -4.39 29.70 -37.93
C THR A 289 -4.62 29.02 -36.58
N LEU A 290 -5.50 29.57 -35.73
CA LEU A 290 -5.86 28.96 -34.45
C LEU A 290 -6.52 27.59 -34.64
N SER A 291 -7.37 27.43 -35.66
CA SER A 291 -8.00 26.16 -36.01
C SER A 291 -6.97 25.12 -36.46
N GLU A 292 -5.97 25.52 -37.27
CA GLU A 292 -4.87 24.65 -37.69
C GLU A 292 -3.98 24.24 -36.51
N MET A 293 -3.60 25.18 -35.65
CA MET A 293 -2.85 24.90 -34.43
C MET A 293 -3.60 23.92 -33.52
N LYS A 294 -4.92 24.09 -33.37
CA LYS A 294 -5.78 23.19 -32.61
C LYS A 294 -5.78 21.78 -33.19
N LEU A 295 -5.88 21.64 -34.51
CA LEU A 295 -5.81 20.34 -35.19
C LEU A 295 -4.44 19.68 -34.97
N CYS A 296 -3.34 20.43 -35.12
CA CYS A 296 -1.99 19.94 -34.89
C CYS A 296 -1.77 19.47 -33.44
N SER A 297 -2.21 20.29 -32.47
CA SER A 297 -2.16 19.94 -31.05
C SER A 297 -2.99 18.69 -30.72
N ASN A 298 -4.18 18.54 -31.31
CA ASN A 298 -5.00 17.34 -31.15
C ASN A 298 -4.30 16.08 -31.66
N VAL A 299 -3.68 16.13 -32.84
CA VAL A 299 -2.91 14.98 -33.38
C VAL A 299 -1.74 14.65 -32.44
N SER A 300 -1.02 15.66 -31.96
CA SER A 300 0.08 15.46 -31.02
C SER A 300 -0.38 14.82 -29.70
N MET A 301 -1.50 15.30 -29.14
CA MET A 301 -2.07 14.71 -27.92
C MET A 301 -2.49 13.25 -28.14
N GLU A 302 -3.06 12.94 -29.30
CA GLU A 302 -3.47 11.57 -29.60
C GLU A 302 -2.26 10.63 -29.72
N ASN A 303 -1.18 11.08 -30.37
CA ASN A 303 0.09 10.33 -30.41
C ASN A 303 0.62 10.06 -28.99
N MET A 304 0.65 11.08 -28.12
CA MET A 304 1.08 10.90 -26.72
C MET A 304 0.18 9.93 -25.97
N ARG A 305 -1.14 9.99 -26.16
CA ARG A 305 -2.09 9.04 -25.56
C ARG A 305 -1.81 7.61 -26.02
N THR A 306 -1.55 7.40 -27.31
CA THR A 306 -1.20 6.07 -27.84
C THR A 306 0.11 5.53 -27.25
N GLU A 307 1.11 6.38 -27.09
CA GLU A 307 2.39 6.01 -26.44
C GLU A 307 2.17 5.63 -24.97
N ILE A 308 1.38 6.42 -24.23
CA ILE A 308 1.03 6.11 -22.82
C ILE A 308 0.33 4.75 -22.71
N LEU A 309 -0.60 4.43 -23.63
CA LEU A 309 -1.29 3.14 -23.65
C LEU A 309 -0.31 1.99 -23.94
N SER A 310 0.61 2.17 -24.88
CA SER A 310 1.64 1.17 -25.22
C SER A 310 2.59 0.92 -24.04
N LEU A 311 3.08 1.99 -23.40
CA LEU A 311 3.97 1.92 -22.24
C LEU A 311 3.27 1.25 -21.05
N ARG A 312 1.98 1.54 -20.82
CA ARG A 312 1.19 0.87 -19.78
C ARG A 312 1.08 -0.63 -20.03
N ALA A 313 0.79 -1.03 -21.27
CA ALA A 313 0.72 -2.45 -21.64
C ALA A 313 2.09 -3.15 -21.51
N MET A 314 3.19 -2.46 -21.81
CA MET A 314 4.53 -2.99 -21.60
C MET A 314 4.86 -3.16 -20.12
N LYS A 315 4.52 -2.18 -19.28
CA LYS A 315 4.67 -2.25 -17.83
C LYS A 315 3.93 -3.47 -17.26
N GLU A 316 2.66 -3.67 -17.63
CA GLU A 316 1.87 -4.82 -17.16
C GLU A 316 2.49 -6.16 -17.56
N ARG A 317 3.03 -6.28 -18.78
CA ARG A 317 3.74 -7.51 -19.20
C ARG A 317 4.99 -7.76 -18.37
N LEU A 318 5.80 -6.73 -18.14
CA LEU A 318 7.02 -6.85 -17.33
C LEU A 318 6.70 -7.21 -15.88
N GLU A 319 5.63 -6.67 -15.31
CA GLU A 319 5.15 -7.06 -13.98
C GLU A 319 4.71 -8.52 -13.93
N GLN A 320 3.97 -8.99 -14.95
CA GLN A 320 3.57 -10.40 -15.07
C GLN A 320 4.78 -11.33 -15.22
N GLU A 321 5.73 -10.98 -16.09
CA GLU A 321 6.98 -11.72 -16.29
C GLU A 321 7.81 -11.78 -15.00
N GLY A 322 7.92 -10.67 -14.27
CA GLY A 322 8.63 -10.62 -12.98
C GLY A 322 7.98 -11.50 -11.90
N LEU A 323 6.64 -11.57 -11.86
CA LEU A 323 5.93 -12.49 -10.96
C LEU A 323 6.18 -13.95 -11.35
N VAL A 324 6.18 -14.26 -12.65
CA VAL A 324 6.49 -15.61 -13.16
C VAL A 324 7.92 -16.01 -12.78
N GLU A 325 8.90 -15.14 -12.99
CA GLU A 325 10.29 -15.38 -12.60
C GLU A 325 10.46 -15.59 -11.08
N GLN A 326 9.76 -14.82 -10.24
CA GLN A 326 9.78 -15.03 -8.78
C GLN A 326 9.18 -16.38 -8.39
N VAL A 327 8.08 -16.79 -9.01
CA VAL A 327 7.44 -18.09 -8.79
C VAL A 327 8.38 -19.23 -9.20
N GLU A 328 9.05 -19.11 -10.35
CA GLU A 328 10.04 -20.08 -10.82
C GLU A 328 11.27 -20.12 -9.92
N ALA A 329 11.75 -18.97 -9.43
CA ALA A 329 12.87 -18.87 -8.49
C ALA A 329 12.57 -19.52 -7.12
N ALA A 330 11.30 -19.50 -6.70
CA ALA A 330 10.81 -20.24 -5.54
C ALA A 330 10.74 -21.77 -5.78
N GLY A 331 11.11 -22.25 -6.97
CA GLY A 331 11.05 -23.66 -7.35
C GLY A 331 9.64 -24.17 -7.63
N LEU A 332 8.68 -23.26 -7.78
CA LEU A 332 7.28 -23.58 -8.04
C LEU A 332 7.01 -23.46 -9.55
N ASN A 333 6.23 -24.38 -10.11
CA ASN A 333 5.82 -24.28 -11.51
C ASN A 333 4.59 -23.36 -11.62
N PRO A 334 4.68 -22.21 -12.32
CA PRO A 334 3.58 -21.25 -12.45
C PRO A 334 2.29 -21.87 -13.01
N SER A 335 2.41 -22.82 -13.95
CA SER A 335 1.26 -23.52 -14.55
C SER A 335 0.58 -24.50 -13.58
N CYS A 336 1.33 -25.03 -12.60
CA CYS A 336 0.81 -25.94 -11.58
C CYS A 336 0.09 -25.20 -10.45
N ILE A 337 0.53 -23.98 -10.11
CA ILE A 337 -0.12 -23.18 -9.07
C ILE A 337 -1.58 -22.88 -9.45
N GLY A 338 -1.82 -22.49 -10.70
CA GLY A 338 -3.18 -22.21 -11.19
C GLY A 338 -4.10 -23.43 -11.12
N THR A 339 -3.62 -24.62 -11.50
CA THR A 339 -4.40 -25.86 -11.45
C THR A 339 -4.61 -26.35 -10.02
N SER A 340 -3.60 -26.23 -9.14
CA SER A 340 -3.72 -26.57 -7.72
C SER A 340 -4.67 -25.64 -6.97
N ILE A 341 -4.64 -24.33 -7.22
CA ILE A 341 -5.59 -23.37 -6.63
C ILE A 341 -7.01 -23.72 -7.06
N LYS A 342 -7.22 -23.99 -8.35
CA LYS A 342 -8.54 -24.33 -8.88
C LYS A 342 -9.05 -25.66 -8.31
N SER A 343 -8.21 -26.69 -8.25
CA SER A 343 -8.55 -27.96 -7.61
C SER A 343 -8.88 -27.82 -6.12
N CYS A 344 -8.16 -26.95 -5.39
CA CYS A 344 -8.44 -26.68 -3.98
C CYS A 344 -9.75 -25.90 -3.79
N GLN A 345 -10.08 -24.99 -4.71
CA GLN A 345 -11.36 -24.28 -4.73
C GLN A 345 -12.52 -25.25 -4.99
N ASP A 346 -12.37 -26.15 -5.95
CA ASP A 346 -13.37 -27.17 -6.29
C ASP A 346 -13.60 -28.12 -5.09
N GLU A 347 -12.53 -28.57 -4.42
CA GLU A 347 -12.66 -29.42 -3.23
C GLU A 347 -13.30 -28.66 -2.05
N ASN A 348 -12.98 -27.37 -1.86
CA ASN A 348 -13.64 -26.54 -0.85
C ASN A 348 -15.15 -26.38 -1.11
N LEU A 349 -15.56 -26.28 -2.38
CA LEU A 349 -16.98 -26.25 -2.74
C LEU A 349 -17.64 -27.59 -2.41
N ARG A 350 -16.97 -28.70 -2.74
CA ARG A 350 -17.43 -30.06 -2.47
C ARG A 350 -17.59 -30.33 -0.97
N LEU A 351 -16.63 -29.92 -0.15
CA LEU A 351 -16.69 -30.05 1.31
C LEU A 351 -17.85 -29.24 1.90
N ARG A 352 -18.08 -28.01 1.41
CA ARG A 352 -19.23 -27.21 1.85
C ARG A 352 -20.56 -27.90 1.57
N GLN A 353 -20.72 -28.45 0.36
CA GLN A 353 -21.91 -29.21 0.00
C GLN A 353 -22.09 -30.46 0.89
N MET A 354 -20.99 -31.17 1.20
CA MET A 354 -21.05 -32.31 2.12
C MET A 354 -21.49 -31.90 3.53
N CYS A 355 -20.90 -30.83 4.09
CA CYS A 355 -21.29 -30.33 5.42
C CYS A 355 -22.78 -29.91 5.46
N GLU A 356 -23.29 -29.33 4.38
CA GLU A 356 -24.70 -28.96 4.27
C GLU A 356 -25.62 -30.19 4.22
N LEU A 357 -25.26 -31.21 3.44
CA LEU A 357 -25.99 -32.49 3.41
C LEU A 357 -25.99 -33.17 4.79
N GLU A 358 -24.83 -33.28 5.44
CA GLU A 358 -24.73 -33.86 6.79
C GLU A 358 -25.54 -33.08 7.82
N SER A 359 -25.57 -31.75 7.73
CA SER A 359 -26.41 -30.89 8.59
C SER A 359 -27.89 -31.18 8.39
N ASN A 360 -28.33 -31.31 7.13
CA ASN A 360 -29.73 -31.63 6.80
C ASN A 360 -30.11 -33.03 7.28
N GLU A 361 -29.25 -34.02 7.10
CA GLU A 361 -29.46 -35.38 7.62
C GLU A 361 -29.56 -35.39 9.15
N LYS A 362 -28.69 -34.65 9.83
CA LYS A 362 -28.73 -34.49 11.29
C LYS A 362 -30.04 -33.86 11.75
N GLU A 363 -30.56 -32.85 11.04
CA GLU A 363 -31.85 -32.24 11.33
C GLU A 363 -33.01 -33.25 11.21
N VAL A 364 -32.99 -34.08 10.16
CA VAL A 364 -33.99 -35.15 9.97
C VAL A 364 -33.94 -36.17 11.10
N LEU A 365 -32.73 -36.58 11.51
CA LEU A 365 -32.55 -37.52 12.62
C LEU A 365 -33.00 -36.92 13.95
N LEU A 366 -32.73 -35.63 14.20
CA LEU A 366 -33.22 -34.92 15.39
C LEU A 366 -34.75 -34.92 15.45
N LYS A 367 -35.43 -34.57 14.35
CA LYS A 367 -36.91 -34.63 14.27
C LYS A 367 -37.43 -36.03 14.54
N LYS A 368 -36.77 -37.07 14.02
CA LYS A 368 -37.15 -38.47 14.29
C LYS A 368 -37.00 -38.82 15.77
N LEU A 369 -35.95 -38.34 16.42
CA LEU A 369 -35.69 -38.57 17.84
C LEU A 369 -36.74 -37.88 18.73
N GLU A 370 -37.09 -36.63 18.41
CA GLU A 370 -38.18 -35.89 19.06
C GLU A 370 -39.52 -36.63 18.94
N ASN A 371 -39.86 -37.11 17.74
CA ASN A 371 -41.08 -37.90 17.51
C ASN A 371 -41.09 -39.19 18.34
N MET A 372 -39.95 -39.88 18.44
CA MET A 372 -39.84 -41.08 19.27
C MET A 372 -40.00 -40.76 20.76
N GLU A 373 -39.45 -39.64 21.24
CA GLU A 373 -39.62 -39.20 22.62
C GLU A 373 -41.09 -38.87 22.93
N GLU A 374 -41.79 -38.21 22.01
CA GLU A 374 -43.22 -37.91 22.15
C GLU A 374 -44.06 -39.20 22.21
N LEU A 375 -43.76 -40.19 21.36
CA LEU A 375 -44.41 -41.51 21.41
C LEU A 375 -44.16 -42.23 22.73
N LEU A 376 -42.95 -42.13 23.30
CA LEU A 376 -42.66 -42.68 24.62
C LEU A 376 -43.45 -41.98 25.73
N LYS A 377 -43.59 -40.65 25.68
CA LYS A 377 -44.44 -39.86 26.60
C LYS A 377 -45.91 -40.30 26.49
N LYS A 378 -46.45 -40.44 25.27
CA LYS A 378 -47.82 -40.95 25.03
C LYS A 378 -48.00 -42.37 25.55
N LYS A 379 -47.03 -43.26 25.32
CA LYS A 379 -47.04 -44.64 25.82
C LYS A 379 -47.04 -44.68 27.35
N ALA A 380 -46.25 -43.83 28.00
CA ALA A 380 -46.22 -43.73 29.46
C ALA A 380 -47.57 -43.25 30.02
N ALA A 381 -48.17 -42.22 29.40
CA ALA A 381 -49.50 -41.73 29.77
C ALA A 381 -50.58 -42.82 29.61
N ALA A 382 -50.60 -43.52 28.49
CA ALA A 382 -51.52 -44.63 28.25
C ALA A 382 -51.35 -45.79 29.25
N LYS A 383 -50.11 -46.10 29.63
CA LYS A 383 -49.83 -47.09 30.67
C LYS A 383 -50.40 -46.65 32.03
N SER A 384 -50.25 -45.38 32.38
CA SER A 384 -50.81 -44.80 33.60
C SER A 384 -52.34 -44.85 33.60
N THR A 385 -52.99 -44.49 32.49
CA THR A 385 -54.47 -44.54 32.39
C THR A 385 -55.00 -45.96 32.46
N LEU A 386 -54.37 -46.93 31.78
CA LEU A 386 -54.74 -48.34 31.89
C LEU A 386 -54.57 -48.88 33.30
N SER A 387 -53.49 -48.53 34.00
CA SER A 387 -53.30 -48.91 35.41
C SER A 387 -54.40 -48.34 36.31
N HIS A 388 -54.83 -47.09 36.04
CA HIS A 388 -55.89 -46.43 36.79
C HIS A 388 -57.25 -47.09 36.56
N THR A 389 -57.65 -47.28 35.31
CA THR A 389 -58.94 -47.92 34.96
C THR A 389 -58.98 -49.38 35.40
N ASN A 390 -57.86 -50.11 35.31
CA ASN A 390 -57.77 -51.46 35.84
C ASN A 390 -57.98 -51.49 37.37
N GLY A 391 -57.39 -50.55 38.10
CA GLY A 391 -57.62 -50.41 39.54
C GLY A 391 -59.04 -49.97 39.90
N GLU A 392 -59.75 -49.24 39.03
CA GLU A 392 -61.18 -48.94 39.20
C GLU A 392 -62.08 -50.14 38.91
N LEU A 393 -61.72 -50.92 37.88
CA LEU A 393 -62.42 -52.15 37.53
C LEU A 393 -62.29 -53.18 38.66
N GLU A 394 -61.09 -53.36 39.21
CA GLU A 394 -60.83 -54.25 40.34
C GLU A 394 -61.67 -53.85 41.56
N ARG A 395 -61.68 -52.56 41.92
CA ARG A 395 -62.57 -52.00 42.95
C ARG A 395 -64.05 -52.23 42.66
N SER A 396 -64.48 -52.17 41.39
CA SER A 396 -65.87 -52.42 40.99
C SER A 396 -66.23 -53.91 41.07
N CYS A 397 -65.30 -54.79 40.69
CA CYS A 397 -65.42 -56.25 40.86
C CYS A 397 -65.53 -56.62 42.34
N GLU A 398 -64.71 -56.04 43.22
CA GLU A 398 -64.79 -56.23 44.68
C GLU A 398 -66.17 -55.84 45.23
N LYS A 399 -66.72 -54.70 44.78
CA LYS A 399 -68.08 -54.25 45.13
C LYS A 399 -69.16 -55.22 44.63
N LEU A 400 -69.06 -55.71 43.39
CA LEU A 400 -69.99 -56.71 42.84
C LEU A 400 -69.94 -58.04 43.61
N CYS A 401 -68.74 -58.49 44.01
CA CYS A 401 -68.58 -59.63 44.90
C CYS A 401 -69.26 -59.39 46.25
N HIS A 402 -69.15 -58.19 46.82
CA HIS A 402 -69.89 -57.81 48.02
C HIS A 402 -71.41 -57.79 47.81
N CYS A 403 -71.90 -57.26 46.68
CA CYS A 403 -73.34 -57.23 46.37
C CYS A 403 -73.93 -58.63 46.11
N LYS A 404 -73.18 -59.57 45.54
CA LYS A 404 -73.60 -60.98 45.40
C LYS A 404 -73.68 -61.73 46.73
N ASN A 405 -72.99 -61.25 47.75
CA ASN A 405 -73.00 -61.82 49.10
C ASN A 405 -74.02 -61.15 50.04
N LEU A 406 -74.87 -60.26 49.54
CA LEU A 406 -76.05 -59.78 50.26
C LEU A 406 -77.16 -60.85 50.18
N PRO A 407 -77.77 -61.25 51.30
CA PRO A 407 -78.75 -62.34 51.30
C PRO A 407 -79.99 -61.93 50.52
N SER A 408 -80.46 -62.82 49.63
CA SER A 408 -81.85 -62.81 49.17
C SER A 408 -82.75 -62.83 50.40
N PHE A 409 -83.37 -61.69 50.70
CA PHE A 409 -84.36 -61.56 51.76
C PHE A 409 -85.64 -62.29 51.31
N SER A 410 -85.65 -63.61 51.47
CA SER A 410 -86.85 -64.43 51.47
C SER A 410 -87.03 -64.97 52.88
N MET A 411 -87.60 -64.14 53.76
CA MET A 411 -88.22 -64.65 54.98
C MET A 411 -89.64 -65.08 54.61
N GLU A 412 -89.72 -66.34 54.20
CA GLU A 412 -90.98 -67.05 54.04
C GLU A 412 -91.53 -67.46 55.41
N LYS A 413 -92.86 -67.53 55.46
CA LYS A 413 -93.70 -67.84 56.60
C LYS A 413 -93.32 -69.14 57.31
N SER A 414 -93.57 -69.19 58.61
CA SER A 414 -94.02 -70.42 59.27
C SER A 414 -95.19 -70.08 60.19
N LEU A 415 -96.40 -70.48 59.77
CA LEU A 415 -97.57 -70.68 60.63
C LEU A 415 -97.43 -72.05 61.33
N PRO A 416 -98.06 -72.28 62.48
CA PRO A 416 -98.51 -73.62 62.87
C PRO A 416 -99.68 -74.11 62.00
#